data_AF-A0A087S061-F1
#
_entry.id   AF-A0A087S061-F1
#
_cell.length_a   1.000
_cell.length_b   1.000
_cell.length_c   1.000
_cell.angle_alpha   90.00
_cell.angle_beta   90.00
_cell.angle_gamma   90.00
#
_symmetry.space_group_name_H-M   'P 1'
#
loop_
_entity.id
_entity.type
_entity.pdbx_description
1 polymer ?
#
loop_
_entity_poly.entity_id
_entity_poly.type
_entity_poly.pdbx_seq_one_letter_code
_entity_poly.pdbx_strand_id
1 'polypeptide(L)'
;MELLVAYADDPAGHNMAKFLCKDMTQDGDIFRGKYYDLVIIPTPAISADWLEEKYDYDGFVFLSKHAAESGVLALTCHSTGNFSEAKFGGKDRQVAIPHPDLQKKYLQTLKNHQSDFAEFDITIEATHHGPTDLKKPAIFIEIGTTEKQWTDENLCHRVAKLVHEVMSNDIPKNPVALCFGGTHYPTKFTEQLLDGKYALGTVVPKHALDNLDEELFSHIIKQNNMATFALLDWNGLGPNKQKVLDLLESTELEVVKL
;
A
#
# COMPACT_ATOMS: atom_id res chain seq x y z
N MET A 1 13.06 -10.59 7.64
CA MET A 1 13.33 -10.13 6.27
C MET A 1 12.00 -10.04 5.52
N GLU A 2 11.90 -9.14 4.54
CA GLU A 2 10.70 -8.93 3.71
C GLU A 2 10.68 -9.87 2.49
N LEU A 3 9.49 -10.20 1.99
CA LEU A 3 9.29 -10.91 0.73
C LEU A 3 8.64 -10.00 -0.31
N LEU A 4 9.32 -9.81 -1.45
CA LEU A 4 8.73 -9.17 -2.62
C LEU A 4 7.92 -10.21 -3.41
N VAL A 5 6.72 -9.84 -3.83
CA VAL A 5 5.78 -10.73 -4.52
C VAL A 5 5.34 -10.09 -5.83
N ALA A 6 5.49 -10.80 -6.95
CA ALA A 6 4.96 -10.39 -8.24
C ALA A 6 4.10 -11.50 -8.84
N TYR A 7 3.01 -11.13 -9.51
CA TYR A 7 2.22 -12.09 -10.30
C TYR A 7 2.81 -12.24 -11.70
N ALA A 8 2.98 -13.49 -12.17
CA ALA A 8 3.57 -13.80 -13.47
C ALA A 8 2.89 -13.11 -14.66
N ASP A 9 1.56 -12.94 -14.63
CA ASP A 9 0.81 -12.31 -15.73
C ASP A 9 0.48 -10.83 -15.47
N ASP A 10 1.05 -10.23 -14.42
CA ASP A 10 1.07 -8.79 -14.24
C ASP A 10 2.31 -8.20 -14.93
N PRO A 11 2.18 -7.49 -16.08
CA PRO A 11 3.34 -7.00 -16.81
C PRO A 11 4.22 -6.04 -15.99
N ALA A 12 3.64 -5.14 -15.19
CA ALA A 12 4.42 -4.19 -14.39
C ALA A 12 5.16 -4.92 -13.26
N GLY A 13 4.41 -5.74 -12.50
CA GLY A 13 4.95 -6.55 -11.41
C GLY A 13 6.05 -7.49 -11.88
N HIS A 14 5.80 -8.22 -12.98
CA HIS A 14 6.75 -9.17 -13.56
C HIS A 14 8.01 -8.47 -14.08
N ASN A 15 7.90 -7.33 -14.76
CA ASN A 15 9.06 -6.59 -15.25
C ASN A 15 9.91 -6.03 -14.10
N MET A 16 9.28 -5.50 -13.04
CA MET A 16 10.00 -5.10 -11.83
C MET A 16 10.72 -6.29 -11.18
N ALA A 17 10.02 -7.42 -10.99
CA ALA A 17 10.59 -8.62 -10.39
C ALA A 17 11.77 -9.18 -11.17
N LYS A 18 11.62 -9.28 -12.50
CA LYS A 18 12.68 -9.75 -13.42
C LYS A 18 13.92 -8.89 -13.36
N PHE A 19 13.79 -7.59 -13.06
CA PHE A 19 14.94 -6.72 -12.84
C PHE A 19 15.61 -6.99 -11.49
N LEU A 20 14.82 -7.10 -10.42
CA LEU A 20 15.32 -7.25 -9.06
C LEU A 20 16.00 -8.59 -8.82
N CYS A 21 15.54 -9.66 -9.48
CA CYS A 21 16.06 -11.00 -9.26
C CYS A 21 17.30 -11.38 -10.09
N LYS A 22 17.82 -10.48 -10.95
CA LYS A 22 18.93 -10.80 -11.88
C LYS A 22 20.17 -11.34 -11.20
N ASP A 23 20.50 -10.79 -10.03
CA ASP A 23 21.70 -11.15 -9.26
C ASP A 23 21.38 -11.97 -8.00
N MET A 24 20.13 -12.44 -7.86
CA MET A 24 19.68 -13.26 -6.74
C MET A 24 19.99 -14.74 -6.99
N THR A 25 20.11 -15.52 -5.90
CA THR A 25 20.28 -16.98 -6.01
C THR A 25 18.91 -17.66 -6.03
N GLN A 26 18.60 -18.40 -7.08
CA GLN A 26 17.35 -19.15 -7.15
C GLN A 26 17.40 -20.41 -6.26
N ASP A 27 16.44 -20.54 -5.35
CA ASP A 27 16.24 -21.65 -4.41
C ASP A 27 14.78 -22.11 -4.49
N GLY A 28 14.52 -23.13 -5.31
CA GLY A 28 13.16 -23.54 -5.65
C GLY A 28 12.44 -22.43 -6.42
N ASP A 29 11.34 -21.95 -5.85
CA ASP A 29 10.53 -20.84 -6.38
C ASP A 29 10.87 -19.47 -5.78
N ILE A 30 11.82 -19.41 -4.84
CA ILE A 30 12.27 -18.18 -4.20
C ILE A 30 13.58 -17.72 -4.82
N PHE A 31 13.68 -16.44 -5.16
CA PHE A 31 14.92 -15.76 -5.46
C PHE A 31 15.49 -15.16 -4.17
N ARG A 32 16.59 -15.72 -3.69
CA ARG A 32 17.24 -15.33 -2.44
C ARG A 32 18.14 -14.12 -2.62
N GLY A 33 17.90 -13.08 -1.83
CA GLY A 33 18.67 -11.84 -1.87
C GLY A 33 19.32 -11.50 -0.54
N LYS A 34 20.13 -10.44 -0.55
CA LYS A 34 20.81 -9.94 0.65
C LYS A 34 19.88 -9.16 1.59
N TYR A 35 18.95 -8.39 1.03
CA TYR A 35 18.10 -7.44 1.77
C TYR A 35 16.65 -7.89 1.87
N TYR A 36 16.19 -8.62 0.86
CA TYR A 36 14.85 -9.18 0.73
C TYR A 36 14.94 -10.43 -0.15
N ASP A 37 13.95 -11.29 -0.04
CA ASP A 37 13.72 -12.35 -1.02
C ASP A 37 12.62 -11.93 -1.99
N LEU A 38 12.51 -12.65 -3.11
CA LEU A 38 11.48 -12.40 -4.11
C LEU A 38 10.84 -13.71 -4.57
N VAL A 39 9.53 -13.68 -4.81
CA VAL A 39 8.80 -14.77 -5.46
C VAL A 39 7.96 -14.22 -6.62
N ILE A 40 7.89 -15.02 -7.69
CA ILE A 40 6.95 -14.79 -8.80
C ILE A 40 5.85 -15.86 -8.69
N ILE A 41 4.64 -15.45 -8.33
CA ILE A 41 3.51 -16.35 -8.09
C ILE A 41 2.68 -16.57 -9.36
N PRO A 42 2.02 -17.74 -9.50
CA PRO A 42 1.22 -18.07 -10.69
C PRO A 42 -0.24 -17.58 -10.61
N THR A 43 -0.63 -16.93 -9.51
CA THR A 43 -2.01 -16.43 -9.29
C THR A 43 -2.00 -14.92 -9.03
N PRO A 44 -3.12 -14.21 -9.27
CA PRO A 44 -3.20 -12.78 -8.98
C PRO A 44 -2.80 -12.42 -7.56
N ALA A 45 -1.94 -11.40 -7.43
CA ALA A 45 -1.45 -10.87 -6.14
C ALA A 45 -2.59 -10.45 -5.20
N ILE A 46 -3.66 -9.86 -5.75
CA ILE A 46 -4.83 -9.44 -5.00
C ILE A 46 -5.60 -10.60 -4.33
N SER A 47 -5.36 -11.85 -4.75
CA SER A 47 -6.00 -13.06 -4.21
C SER A 47 -5.02 -13.92 -3.41
N ALA A 48 -3.91 -13.34 -2.96
CA ALA A 48 -2.80 -14.07 -2.35
C ALA A 48 -2.90 -14.20 -0.82
N ASP A 49 -4.12 -14.38 -0.27
CA ASP A 49 -4.34 -14.64 1.17
C ASP A 49 -3.59 -15.90 1.65
N TRP A 50 -3.29 -16.82 0.74
CA TRP A 50 -2.58 -18.08 0.99
C TRP A 50 -1.07 -17.91 1.21
N LEU A 51 -0.48 -16.73 0.99
CA LEU A 51 0.98 -16.52 1.01
C LEU A 51 1.66 -17.05 2.29
N GLU A 52 1.07 -16.76 3.45
CA GLU A 52 1.62 -17.15 4.77
C GLU A 52 1.52 -18.66 5.05
N GLU A 53 0.72 -19.41 4.30
CA GLU A 53 0.70 -20.87 4.40
C GLU A 53 2.00 -21.49 3.88
N LYS A 54 2.72 -20.74 3.02
CA LYS A 54 3.92 -21.21 2.33
C LYS A 54 5.18 -20.42 2.67
N TYR A 55 5.06 -19.11 2.91
CA TYR A 55 6.20 -18.22 3.12
C TYR A 55 6.10 -17.51 4.47
N ASP A 56 7.07 -17.75 5.35
CA ASP A 56 7.17 -17.10 6.66
C ASP A 56 8.21 -15.97 6.61
N TYR A 57 7.71 -14.74 6.45
CA TYR A 57 8.50 -13.52 6.35
C TYR A 57 7.97 -12.45 7.32
N ASP A 58 8.71 -11.35 7.48
CA ASP A 58 8.29 -10.26 8.37
C ASP A 58 7.22 -9.36 7.74
N GLY A 59 7.07 -9.39 6.42
CA GLY A 59 6.10 -8.62 5.65
C GLY A 59 6.18 -8.94 4.15
N PHE A 60 5.19 -8.43 3.42
CA PHE A 60 4.99 -8.68 1.99
C PHE A 60 4.88 -7.37 1.21
N VAL A 61 5.70 -7.24 0.17
CA VAL A 61 5.68 -6.09 -0.75
C VAL A 61 5.26 -6.58 -2.13
N PHE A 62 4.05 -6.22 -2.54
CA PHE A 62 3.49 -6.61 -3.82
C PHE A 62 3.93 -5.63 -4.91
N LEU A 63 4.54 -6.15 -5.96
CA LEU A 63 4.87 -5.41 -7.17
C LEU A 63 3.73 -5.65 -8.17
N SER A 64 3.05 -4.58 -8.58
CA SER A 64 1.80 -4.70 -9.32
C SER A 64 1.63 -3.58 -10.35
N LYS A 65 0.64 -3.74 -11.23
CA LYS A 65 0.13 -2.67 -12.07
C LYS A 65 -1.01 -1.95 -11.36
N HIS A 66 -1.06 -0.65 -11.60
CA HIS A 66 -2.21 0.18 -11.25
C HIS A 66 -3.05 0.44 -12.51
N ALA A 67 -4.38 0.34 -12.42
CA ALA A 67 -5.30 0.63 -13.52
C ALA A 67 -6.41 1.60 -13.10
N ALA A 68 -6.59 2.68 -13.85
CA ALA A 68 -7.63 3.68 -13.60
C ALA A 68 -8.25 4.22 -14.89
N GLU A 69 -9.56 4.41 -14.86
CA GLU A 69 -10.34 4.93 -16.00
C GLU A 69 -9.92 6.36 -16.41
N SER A 70 -9.37 7.15 -15.48
CA SER A 70 -8.92 8.51 -15.75
C SER A 70 -7.76 8.58 -16.75
N GLY A 71 -7.00 7.48 -16.90
CA GLY A 71 -5.78 7.43 -17.71
C GLY A 71 -4.63 8.29 -17.18
N VAL A 72 -4.79 8.92 -16.00
CA VAL A 72 -3.75 9.72 -15.36
C VAL A 72 -2.60 8.81 -14.97
N LEU A 73 -1.38 9.12 -15.41
CA LEU A 73 -0.20 8.35 -15.09
C LEU A 73 0.16 8.54 -13.63
N ALA A 74 0.27 7.44 -12.88
CA ALA A 74 0.57 7.48 -11.47
C ALA A 74 1.57 6.41 -11.07
N LEU A 75 2.44 6.75 -10.12
CA LEU A 75 3.23 5.79 -9.35
C LEU A 75 2.64 5.76 -7.95
N THR A 76 2.09 4.62 -7.56
CA THR A 76 1.27 4.53 -6.37
C THR A 76 1.77 3.50 -5.39
N CYS A 77 1.26 3.60 -4.16
CA CYS A 77 1.51 2.63 -3.12
C CYS A 77 0.41 2.71 -2.07
N HIS A 78 -0.15 1.56 -1.70
CA HIS A 78 -1.28 1.51 -0.78
C HIS A 78 -1.35 0.20 0.01
N SER A 79 -2.04 0.28 1.15
CA SER A 79 -2.42 -0.90 1.93
C SER A 79 -3.67 -1.55 1.34
N THR A 80 -3.88 -2.83 1.64
CA THR A 80 -5.02 -3.61 1.14
C THR A 80 -6.13 -3.76 2.18
N GLY A 81 -7.37 -3.90 1.70
CA GLY A 81 -8.53 -4.02 2.56
C GLY A 81 -9.86 -3.81 1.85
N ASN A 82 -10.91 -4.41 2.41
CA ASN A 82 -12.29 -4.24 1.95
C ASN A 82 -13.13 -3.69 3.09
N PHE A 83 -13.80 -2.55 2.87
CA PHE A 83 -14.71 -1.95 3.85
C PHE A 83 -16.16 -2.46 3.73
N SER A 84 -16.45 -3.25 2.70
CA SER A 84 -17.74 -3.88 2.46
C SER A 84 -17.51 -5.26 1.82
N GLU A 85 -18.04 -5.50 0.62
CA GLU A 85 -17.84 -6.73 -0.15
C GLU A 85 -16.45 -6.77 -0.81
N ALA A 86 -15.78 -7.91 -0.73
CA ALA A 86 -14.50 -8.21 -1.33
C ALA A 86 -14.63 -8.61 -2.81
N LYS A 87 -14.83 -7.61 -3.67
CA LYS A 87 -14.99 -7.84 -5.12
C LYS A 87 -13.69 -8.21 -5.84
N PHE A 88 -12.55 -7.85 -5.25
CA PHE A 88 -11.23 -7.99 -5.85
C PHE A 88 -10.25 -8.66 -4.87
N GLY A 89 -10.61 -9.85 -4.41
CA GLY A 89 -9.82 -10.64 -3.46
C GLY A 89 -9.89 -10.14 -2.01
N GLY A 90 -9.33 -10.94 -1.10
CA GLY A 90 -9.49 -10.74 0.34
C GLY A 90 -10.84 -11.24 0.86
N LYS A 91 -11.13 -10.90 2.11
CA LYS A 91 -12.41 -11.15 2.78
C LYS A 91 -13.22 -9.87 2.93
N ASP A 92 -14.53 -10.04 3.01
CA ASP A 92 -15.46 -8.95 3.30
C ASP A 92 -15.09 -8.28 4.62
N ARG A 93 -15.18 -6.95 4.65
CA ARG A 93 -15.05 -6.14 5.87
C ARG A 93 -13.75 -6.42 6.65
N GLN A 94 -12.67 -6.74 5.95
CA GLN A 94 -11.34 -6.97 6.52
C GLN A 94 -10.32 -6.04 5.86
N VAL A 95 -9.48 -5.38 6.66
CA VAL A 95 -8.25 -4.73 6.19
C VAL A 95 -7.02 -5.57 6.56
N ALA A 96 -5.96 -5.50 5.74
CA ALA A 96 -4.66 -6.07 6.06
C ALA A 96 -3.92 -5.18 7.08
N ILE A 97 -2.84 -5.71 7.66
CA ILE A 97 -1.89 -4.92 8.45
C ILE A 97 -1.09 -4.04 7.47
N PRO A 98 -1.07 -2.71 7.64
CA PRO A 98 -0.35 -1.82 6.73
C PRO A 98 1.17 -1.92 6.93
N HIS A 99 1.93 -1.34 6.01
CA HIS A 99 3.40 -1.16 6.12
C HIS A 99 3.78 0.34 6.09
N PRO A 100 3.46 1.12 7.15
CA PRO A 100 3.40 2.58 7.08
C PRO A 100 4.74 3.25 6.77
N ASP A 101 5.80 2.82 7.47
CA ASP A 101 7.12 3.45 7.33
C ASP A 101 7.75 3.13 5.96
N LEU A 102 7.51 1.92 5.43
CA LEU A 102 7.94 1.54 4.09
C LEU A 102 7.18 2.36 3.04
N GLN A 103 5.85 2.48 3.16
CA GLN A 103 5.06 3.35 2.29
C GLN A 103 5.65 4.76 2.28
N LYS A 104 5.90 5.31 3.46
CA LYS A 104 6.46 6.65 3.61
C LYS A 104 7.79 6.80 2.90
N LYS A 105 8.73 5.92 3.22
CA LYS A 105 10.07 5.96 2.66
C LYS A 105 10.05 5.78 1.15
N TYR A 106 9.18 4.92 0.62
CA TYR A 106 9.06 4.66 -0.82
C TYR A 106 8.59 5.88 -1.59
N LEU A 107 7.48 6.50 -1.20
CA LEU A 107 6.94 7.69 -1.90
C LEU A 107 7.89 8.89 -1.77
N GLN A 108 8.53 9.08 -0.61
CA GLN A 108 9.56 10.12 -0.47
C GLN A 108 10.75 9.86 -1.41
N THR A 109 11.14 8.60 -1.59
CA THR A 109 12.18 8.21 -2.54
C THR A 109 11.75 8.50 -3.98
N LEU A 110 10.51 8.14 -4.36
CA LEU A 110 9.96 8.54 -5.67
C LEU A 110 9.98 10.07 -5.84
N LYS A 111 9.57 10.82 -4.82
CA LYS A 111 9.51 12.29 -4.86
C LYS A 111 10.88 12.92 -5.07
N ASN A 112 11.91 12.39 -4.40
CA ASN A 112 13.30 12.83 -4.61
C ASN A 112 13.79 12.56 -6.04
N HIS A 113 13.20 11.56 -6.70
CA HIS A 113 13.46 11.20 -8.09
C HIS A 113 12.37 11.68 -9.07
N GLN A 114 11.54 12.66 -8.69
CA GLN A 114 10.40 13.11 -9.52
C GLN A 114 10.83 13.52 -10.93
N SER A 115 12.04 14.05 -11.13
CA SER A 115 12.54 14.41 -12.46
C SER A 115 12.62 13.23 -13.43
N ASP A 116 12.83 12.01 -12.90
CA ASP A 116 12.90 10.77 -13.69
C ASP A 116 11.51 10.26 -14.11
N PHE A 117 10.46 10.85 -13.52
CA PHE A 117 9.05 10.51 -13.70
C PHE A 117 8.20 11.77 -13.86
N ALA A 118 8.68 12.76 -14.62
CA ALA A 118 8.05 14.09 -14.71
C ALA A 118 6.58 14.07 -15.18
N GLU A 119 6.15 13.02 -15.88
CA GLU A 119 4.78 12.85 -16.37
C GLU A 119 3.87 12.09 -15.38
N PHE A 120 4.40 11.59 -14.26
CA PHE A 120 3.67 10.76 -13.30
C PHE A 120 3.32 11.54 -12.03
N ASP A 121 2.07 11.37 -11.61
CA ASP A 121 1.65 11.72 -10.27
C ASP A 121 2.20 10.70 -9.27
N ILE A 122 2.90 11.20 -8.26
CA ILE A 122 3.34 10.40 -7.12
C ILE A 122 2.29 10.56 -6.03
N THR A 123 1.46 9.54 -5.84
CA THR A 123 0.32 9.60 -4.92
C THR A 123 0.08 8.26 -4.25
N ILE A 124 -0.47 8.29 -3.04
CA ILE A 124 -1.06 7.07 -2.47
C ILE A 124 -2.43 6.79 -3.09
N GLU A 125 -2.90 5.58 -2.88
CA GLU A 125 -4.30 5.22 -3.02
C GLU A 125 -4.92 4.93 -1.66
N ALA A 126 -6.25 5.05 -1.58
CA ALA A 126 -7.01 4.59 -0.45
C ALA A 126 -6.86 3.07 -0.27
N THR A 127 -7.12 2.57 0.94
CA THR A 127 -7.10 1.12 1.20
C THR A 127 -8.20 0.45 0.40
N HIS A 128 -7.84 -0.54 -0.42
CA HIS A 128 -8.79 -1.27 -1.27
C HIS A 128 -8.23 -2.64 -1.67
N HIS A 129 -9.14 -3.52 -2.11
CA HIS A 129 -8.90 -4.88 -2.64
C HIS A 129 -8.08 -5.81 -1.71
N GLY A 130 -7.89 -7.06 -2.13
CA GLY A 130 -7.12 -8.05 -1.36
C GLY A 130 -5.61 -8.02 -1.65
N PRO A 131 -4.81 -8.87 -0.97
CA PRO A 131 -5.22 -9.80 0.07
C PRO A 131 -5.49 -9.07 1.39
N THR A 132 -6.25 -9.68 2.29
CA THR A 132 -6.60 -9.11 3.60
C THR A 132 -6.30 -10.03 4.77
N ASP A 133 -6.10 -11.32 4.52
CA ASP A 133 -5.92 -12.36 5.53
C ASP A 133 -4.45 -12.70 5.81
N LEU A 134 -3.60 -11.68 5.74
CA LEU A 134 -2.19 -11.76 6.12
C LEU A 134 -2.02 -11.27 7.57
N LYS A 135 -1.28 -12.02 8.38
CA LYS A 135 -0.90 -11.67 9.76
C LYS A 135 0.38 -10.85 9.81
N LYS A 136 1.04 -10.64 8.68
CA LYS A 136 2.21 -9.77 8.51
C LYS A 136 1.82 -8.50 7.73
N PRO A 137 2.54 -7.38 7.94
CA PRO A 137 2.41 -6.17 7.12
C PRO A 137 2.42 -6.47 5.62
N ALA A 138 1.51 -5.83 4.89
CA ALA A 138 1.35 -5.98 3.45
C ALA A 138 1.18 -4.63 2.77
N ILE A 139 1.79 -4.45 1.60
CA ILE A 139 1.68 -3.22 0.83
C ILE A 139 1.86 -3.44 -0.67
N PHE A 140 1.12 -2.71 -1.48
CA PHE A 140 1.28 -2.69 -2.93
C PHE A 140 2.14 -1.51 -3.36
N ILE A 141 3.05 -1.75 -4.29
CA ILE A 141 3.82 -0.75 -5.04
C ILE A 141 3.46 -0.92 -6.51
N GLU A 142 2.91 0.12 -7.11
CA GLU A 142 2.30 -0.01 -8.43
C GLU A 142 2.80 1.02 -9.45
N ILE A 143 2.75 0.58 -10.71
CA ILE A 143 3.00 1.42 -11.88
C ILE A 143 1.69 1.55 -12.64
N GLY A 144 1.22 2.78 -12.78
CA GLY A 144 0.03 3.12 -13.52
C GLY A 144 0.32 3.71 -14.91
N THR A 145 -0.64 3.75 -15.82
CA THR A 145 -2.06 3.37 -15.59
C THR A 145 -2.63 2.50 -16.71
N THR A 146 -1.83 2.27 -17.75
CA THR A 146 -2.22 1.50 -18.92
C THR A 146 -1.14 0.50 -19.30
N GLU A 147 -1.49 -0.44 -20.16
CA GLU A 147 -0.57 -1.45 -20.71
C GLU A 147 0.71 -0.83 -21.30
N LYS A 148 0.63 0.39 -21.86
CA LYS A 148 1.80 1.12 -22.35
C LYS A 148 2.85 1.31 -21.25
N GLN A 149 2.44 1.68 -20.04
CA GLN A 149 3.37 1.87 -18.92
C GLN A 149 3.76 0.55 -18.28
N TRP A 150 2.83 -0.40 -18.15
CA TRP A 150 3.11 -1.68 -17.51
C TRP A 150 4.12 -2.53 -18.30
N THR A 151 4.14 -2.38 -19.62
CA THR A 151 5.07 -3.10 -20.52
C THR A 151 6.33 -2.30 -20.86
N ASP A 152 6.45 -1.05 -20.41
CA ASP A 152 7.69 -0.28 -20.52
C ASP A 152 8.72 -0.82 -19.52
N GLU A 153 9.56 -1.75 -19.99
CA GLU A 153 10.62 -2.35 -19.16
C GLU A 153 11.55 -1.30 -18.55
N ASN A 154 11.85 -0.22 -19.26
CA ASN A 154 12.75 0.82 -18.76
C ASN A 154 12.10 1.60 -17.60
N LEU A 155 10.82 1.95 -17.71
CA LEU A 155 10.04 2.51 -16.60
C LEU A 155 10.04 1.56 -15.40
N CYS A 156 9.69 0.29 -15.63
CA CYS A 156 9.64 -0.73 -14.58
C CYS A 156 11.01 -0.91 -13.89
N HIS A 157 12.10 -0.92 -14.65
CA HIS A 157 13.46 -0.99 -14.12
C HIS A 157 13.82 0.22 -13.25
N ARG A 158 13.43 1.43 -13.66
CA ARG A 158 13.67 2.65 -12.85
C ARG A 158 12.92 2.58 -11.52
N VAL A 159 11.65 2.19 -11.53
CA VAL A 159 10.85 2.02 -10.30
C VAL A 159 11.43 0.91 -9.43
N ALA A 160 11.75 -0.25 -10.02
CA ALA A 160 12.35 -1.38 -9.30
C ALA A 160 13.69 -1.00 -8.64
N LYS A 161 14.51 -0.18 -9.30
CA LYS A 161 15.76 0.34 -8.71
C LYS A 161 15.48 1.16 -7.45
N LEU A 162 14.43 1.98 -7.43
CA LEU A 162 14.04 2.75 -6.25
C LEU A 162 13.44 1.86 -5.15
N VAL A 163 12.71 0.80 -5.51
CA VAL A 163 12.30 -0.24 -4.55
C VAL A 163 13.54 -0.88 -3.90
N HIS A 164 14.55 -1.27 -4.69
CA HIS A 164 15.80 -1.80 -4.14
C HIS A 164 16.51 -0.79 -3.23
N GLU A 165 16.58 0.49 -3.64
CA GLU A 165 17.17 1.55 -2.82
C GLU A 165 16.47 1.66 -1.45
N VAL A 166 15.14 1.66 -1.42
CA VAL A 166 14.37 1.71 -0.17
C VAL A 166 14.67 0.49 0.70
N MET A 167 14.59 -0.70 0.13
CA MET A 167 14.68 -1.96 0.87
C MET A 167 16.10 -2.32 1.30
N SER A 168 17.12 -1.71 0.69
CA SER A 168 18.54 -1.92 1.03
C SER A 168 19.11 -0.91 2.03
N ASN A 169 18.28 0.04 2.49
CA ASN A 169 18.65 1.07 3.46
C ASN A 169 17.74 1.02 4.69
N ASP A 170 18.17 1.68 5.76
CA ASP A 170 17.37 1.80 6.97
C ASP A 170 16.08 2.58 6.70
N ILE A 171 14.95 2.04 7.18
CA ILE A 171 13.63 2.68 7.09
C ILE A 171 13.33 3.33 8.45
N PRO A 172 13.31 4.68 8.55
CA PRO A 172 13.06 5.36 9.81
C PRO A 172 11.64 5.12 10.33
N LYS A 173 11.49 5.05 11.65
CA LYS A 173 10.18 4.99 12.31
C LYS A 173 9.53 6.37 12.38
N ASN A 174 8.23 6.42 12.12
CA ASN A 174 7.43 7.65 12.15
C ASN A 174 6.21 7.47 13.04
N PRO A 175 5.62 8.57 13.55
CA PRO A 175 4.28 8.54 14.11
C PRO A 175 3.27 8.02 13.07
N VAL A 176 2.57 6.93 13.39
CA VAL A 176 1.63 6.30 12.46
C VAL A 176 0.21 6.82 12.72
N ALA A 177 -0.52 7.10 11.65
CA ALA A 177 -1.89 7.55 11.74
C ALA A 177 -2.87 6.70 10.91
N LEU A 178 -4.03 6.43 11.48
CA LEU A 178 -5.22 6.03 10.71
C LEU A 178 -5.76 7.24 9.96
N CYS A 179 -6.25 7.05 8.74
CA CYS A 179 -6.70 8.15 7.90
C CYS A 179 -8.18 7.98 7.51
N PHE A 180 -8.97 9.03 7.67
CA PHE A 180 -10.41 9.00 7.37
C PHE A 180 -10.81 10.17 6.46
N GLY A 181 -11.48 9.84 5.36
CA GLY A 181 -11.96 10.80 4.38
C GLY A 181 -11.13 10.80 3.08
N GLY A 182 -11.35 11.82 2.26
CA GLY A 182 -10.69 11.94 0.96
C GLY A 182 -11.30 11.09 -0.15
N THR A 183 -10.73 11.20 -1.34
CA THR A 183 -11.08 10.40 -2.53
C THR A 183 -10.29 9.09 -2.55
N HIS A 184 -10.35 8.35 -3.67
CA HIS A 184 -9.47 7.20 -3.91
C HIS A 184 -7.99 7.59 -3.98
N TYR A 185 -7.68 8.81 -4.45
CA TYR A 185 -6.33 9.39 -4.46
C TYR A 185 -6.29 10.60 -3.50
N PRO A 186 -6.17 10.36 -2.19
CA PRO A 186 -6.40 11.40 -1.18
C PRO A 186 -5.19 12.34 -1.04
N THR A 187 -5.25 13.47 -1.75
CA THR A 187 -4.15 14.44 -1.85
C THR A 187 -3.60 14.91 -0.49
N LYS A 188 -4.47 15.21 0.48
CA LYS A 188 -4.03 15.64 1.82
C LYS A 188 -3.19 14.59 2.53
N PHE A 189 -3.52 13.30 2.36
CA PHE A 189 -2.74 12.22 2.97
C PHE A 189 -1.44 11.97 2.18
N THR A 190 -1.46 12.09 0.85
CA THR A 190 -0.23 12.11 0.04
C THR A 190 0.73 13.21 0.53
N GLU A 191 0.25 14.44 0.74
CA GLU A 191 1.05 15.56 1.26
C GLU A 191 1.63 15.26 2.66
N GLN A 192 0.85 14.67 3.56
CA GLN A 192 1.35 14.28 4.89
C GLN A 192 2.46 13.23 4.83
N LEU A 193 2.39 12.33 3.86
CA LEU A 193 3.38 11.29 3.69
C LEU A 193 4.68 11.84 3.06
N LEU A 194 4.55 12.73 2.05
CA LEU A 194 5.68 13.35 1.38
C LEU A 194 6.41 14.37 2.26
N ASP A 195 5.67 15.35 2.79
CA ASP A 195 6.24 16.54 3.43
C ASP A 195 5.97 16.58 4.94
N GLY A 196 5.01 15.80 5.43
CA GLY A 196 4.62 15.75 6.83
C GLY A 196 5.44 14.75 7.67
N LYS A 197 5.10 14.67 8.96
CA LYS A 197 5.76 13.75 9.91
C LYS A 197 5.12 12.37 9.98
N TYR A 198 3.86 12.22 9.57
CA TYR A 198 3.13 10.97 9.75
C TYR A 198 3.47 9.93 8.68
N ALA A 199 3.49 8.66 9.10
CA ALA A 199 3.30 7.52 8.21
C ALA A 199 1.83 7.07 8.29
N LEU A 200 1.33 6.41 7.25
CA LEU A 200 -0.10 6.13 7.13
C LEU A 200 -0.38 4.64 7.35
N GLY A 201 -1.34 4.36 8.22
CA GLY A 201 -1.94 3.04 8.34
C GLY A 201 -3.04 2.85 7.29
N THR A 202 -4.16 2.25 7.69
CA THR A 202 -5.35 2.17 6.85
C THR A 202 -5.87 3.56 6.48
N VAL A 203 -6.16 3.74 5.19
CA VAL A 203 -6.74 4.95 4.62
C VAL A 203 -8.17 4.66 4.19
N VAL A 204 -9.13 5.10 5.00
CA VAL A 204 -10.56 4.90 4.77
C VAL A 204 -11.12 6.04 3.90
N PRO A 205 -11.42 5.81 2.61
CA PRO A 205 -11.90 6.86 1.73
C PRO A 205 -13.35 7.26 2.08
N LYS A 206 -13.77 8.47 1.68
CA LYS A 206 -15.10 9.01 1.99
C LYS A 206 -16.24 8.04 1.70
N HIS A 207 -16.22 7.38 0.54
CA HIS A 207 -17.28 6.48 0.09
C HIS A 207 -17.38 5.20 0.94
N ALA A 208 -16.31 4.83 1.65
CA ALA A 208 -16.30 3.66 2.53
C ALA A 208 -16.80 3.98 3.95
N LEU A 209 -16.84 5.27 4.34
CA LEU A 209 -17.24 5.69 5.69
C LEU A 209 -18.68 5.31 6.02
N ASP A 210 -19.56 5.16 5.04
CA ASP A 210 -20.94 4.72 5.26
C ASP A 210 -20.98 3.29 5.87
N ASN A 211 -20.01 2.44 5.51
CA ASN A 211 -19.91 1.05 6.00
C ASN A 211 -19.19 0.90 7.35
N LEU A 212 -18.61 1.99 7.88
CA LEU A 212 -17.76 1.98 9.07
C LEU A 212 -18.57 1.90 10.38
N ASP A 213 -19.01 0.73 10.80
CA ASP A 213 -19.60 0.53 12.14
C ASP A 213 -18.53 0.17 13.19
N GLU A 214 -18.98 -0.09 14.43
CA GLU A 214 -18.10 -0.44 15.55
C GLU A 214 -17.28 -1.72 15.30
N GLU A 215 -17.86 -2.72 14.64
CA GLU A 215 -17.16 -3.98 14.35
C GLU A 215 -16.02 -3.76 13.36
N LEU A 216 -16.31 -3.10 12.23
CA LEU A 216 -15.29 -2.80 11.23
C LEU A 216 -14.24 -1.84 11.79
N PHE A 217 -14.64 -0.84 12.58
CA PHE A 217 -13.70 0.07 13.23
C PHE A 217 -12.77 -0.66 14.20
N SER A 218 -13.31 -1.54 15.05
CA SER A 218 -12.52 -2.37 15.96
C SER A 218 -11.53 -3.26 15.20
N HIS A 219 -11.95 -3.85 14.08
CA HIS A 219 -11.06 -4.60 13.19
C HIS A 219 -9.93 -3.72 12.63
N ILE A 220 -10.24 -2.52 12.13
CA ILE A 220 -9.24 -1.57 11.63
C ILE A 220 -8.23 -1.21 12.73
N ILE A 221 -8.68 -0.89 13.95
CA ILE A 221 -7.81 -0.58 15.09
C ILE A 221 -6.88 -1.75 15.39
N LYS A 222 -7.41 -2.98 15.42
CA LYS A 222 -6.60 -4.19 15.69
C LYS A 222 -5.49 -4.39 14.66
N GLN A 223 -5.77 -4.17 13.37
CA GLN A 223 -4.78 -4.29 12.29
C GLN A 223 -3.79 -3.13 12.26
N ASN A 224 -4.10 -2.03 12.95
CA ASN A 224 -3.29 -0.82 13.01
C ASN A 224 -2.79 -0.55 14.43
N ASN A 225 -2.40 -1.59 15.17
CA ASN A 225 -1.99 -1.47 16.57
C ASN A 225 -0.78 -0.54 16.83
N MET A 226 -0.04 -0.17 15.78
CA MET A 226 1.07 0.80 15.81
C MET A 226 0.60 2.26 15.68
N ALA A 227 -0.64 2.51 15.28
CA ALA A 227 -1.16 3.85 15.10
C ALA A 227 -1.36 4.54 16.46
N THR A 228 -0.91 5.80 16.55
CA THR A 228 -1.12 6.66 17.72
C THR A 228 -1.88 7.94 17.37
N PHE A 229 -2.20 8.13 16.09
CA PHE A 229 -2.91 9.31 15.58
C PHE A 229 -4.09 8.90 14.68
N ALA A 230 -5.05 9.81 14.54
CA ALA A 230 -6.09 9.76 13.52
C ALA A 230 -6.08 11.06 12.70
N LEU A 231 -5.76 10.97 11.41
CA LEU A 231 -5.83 12.08 10.47
C LEU A 231 -7.21 12.11 9.82
N LEU A 232 -7.87 13.25 9.92
CA LEU A 232 -9.20 13.48 9.36
C LEU A 232 -9.07 14.47 8.22
N ASP A 233 -9.30 14.04 6.97
CA ASP A 233 -9.62 15.01 5.92
C ASP A 233 -11.00 15.58 6.26
N TRP A 234 -11.02 16.74 6.93
CA TRP A 234 -12.23 17.22 7.57
C TRP A 234 -13.34 17.46 6.56
N ASN A 235 -13.02 17.96 5.37
CA ASN A 235 -13.99 18.15 4.31
C ASN A 235 -14.32 16.83 3.61
N GLY A 236 -13.33 15.94 3.49
CA GLY A 236 -13.48 14.59 2.97
C GLY A 236 -14.34 13.65 3.80
N LEU A 237 -14.61 13.92 5.08
CA LEU A 237 -15.52 13.11 5.90
C LEU A 237 -17.00 13.24 5.48
N GLY A 238 -17.40 14.37 4.91
CA GLY A 238 -18.79 14.62 4.51
C GLY A 238 -19.80 14.45 5.68
N PRO A 239 -20.90 13.69 5.49
CA PRO A 239 -21.90 13.49 6.55
C PRO A 239 -21.41 12.60 7.70
N ASN A 240 -20.32 11.85 7.51
CA ASN A 240 -19.80 10.89 8.48
C ASN A 240 -18.90 11.54 9.56
N LYS A 241 -18.83 12.87 9.65
CA LYS A 241 -17.99 13.59 10.63
C LYS A 241 -18.23 13.15 12.07
N GLN A 242 -19.49 13.19 12.52
CA GLN A 242 -19.82 12.87 13.90
C GLN A 242 -19.57 11.40 14.19
N LYS A 243 -20.04 10.52 13.30
CA LYS A 243 -19.81 9.07 13.35
C LYS A 243 -18.33 8.71 13.55
N VAL A 244 -17.42 9.32 12.78
CA VAL A 244 -15.98 9.08 12.91
C VAL A 244 -15.43 9.61 14.24
N LEU A 245 -15.88 10.79 14.69
CA LEU A 245 -15.49 11.32 16.00
C LEU A 245 -15.95 10.41 17.14
N ASP A 246 -17.21 9.97 17.12
CA ASP A 246 -17.79 9.09 18.15
C ASP A 246 -17.01 7.77 18.27
N LEU A 247 -16.62 7.17 17.14
CA LEU A 247 -15.78 5.97 17.12
C LEU A 247 -14.39 6.25 17.72
N LEU A 248 -13.78 7.39 17.39
CA LEU A 248 -12.45 7.76 17.88
C LEU A 248 -12.42 8.11 19.38
N GLU A 249 -13.54 8.56 19.97
CA GLU A 249 -13.67 8.79 21.42
C GLU A 249 -13.42 7.52 22.25
N SER A 250 -13.61 6.34 21.65
CA SER A 250 -13.32 5.05 22.30
C SER A 250 -11.83 4.64 22.26
N THR A 251 -10.96 5.49 21.74
CA THR A 251 -9.54 5.19 21.49
C THR A 251 -8.60 6.20 22.15
N GLU A 252 -7.31 5.87 22.23
CA GLU A 252 -6.26 6.80 22.69
C GLU A 252 -5.60 7.57 21.53
N LEU A 253 -6.16 7.51 20.31
CA LEU A 253 -5.58 8.14 19.13
C LEU A 253 -5.70 9.68 19.21
N GLU A 254 -4.58 10.38 18.99
CA GLU A 254 -4.61 11.83 18.88
C GLU A 254 -5.23 12.26 17.53
N VAL A 255 -6.33 13.00 17.60
CA VAL A 255 -7.10 13.43 16.43
C VAL A 255 -6.51 14.71 15.83
N VAL A 256 -6.16 14.65 14.54
CA VAL A 256 -5.65 15.78 13.76
C VAL A 256 -6.57 16.03 12.57
N LYS A 257 -7.08 17.26 12.46
CA LYS A 257 -7.94 17.68 11.34
C LYS A 257 -7.10 18.36 10.26
N LEU A 258 -7.16 17.82 9.05
CA LEU A 258 -6.52 18.33 7.82
C LEU A 258 -7.54 19.05 6.92
#